data_AF-A0A3C1TLL3-F1
#
_entry.id   AF-A0A3C1TLL3-F1
#
_cell.length_a   1.000
_cell.length_b   1.000
_cell.length_c   1.000
_cell.angle_alpha   90.00
_cell.angle_beta   90.00
_cell.angle_gamma   90.00
#
_symmetry.space_group_name_H-M   'P 1'
#
loop_
_entity.id
_entity.type
_entity.pdbx_description
1 polymer ?
#
loop_
_entity_poly.entity_id
_entity_poly.type
_entity_poly.pdbx_seq_one_letter_code
_entity_poly.pdbx_strand_id
1 'polypeptide(L)'
;YFYKRAQILINDISQTSKEPFCKIKNIEELTACADYKVPFVLRRLGILEYNEQLSHKIDNNIELKKDSEEEIEIRANTVWANEIIKQKVQEKFP
;
A
#
# COMPACT_ATOMS: atom_id res chain seq x y z
N TYR A 1 6.26 4.52 10.76
CA TYR A 1 6.10 3.06 10.84
C TYR A 1 4.84 2.64 10.11
N PHE A 2 4.87 1.54 9.36
CA PHE A 2 3.69 1.00 8.68
C PHE A 2 3.22 -0.28 9.35
N TYR A 3 1.95 -0.32 9.79
CA TYR A 3 1.37 -1.46 10.50
C TYR A 3 0.78 -2.51 9.56
N LYS A 4 1.52 -2.91 8.52
CA LYS A 4 1.04 -3.83 7.46
C LYS A 4 0.36 -5.08 8.03
N ARG A 5 1.03 -5.76 8.97
CA ARG A 5 0.51 -7.01 9.55
C ARG A 5 -0.74 -6.79 10.40
N ALA A 6 -0.83 -5.68 11.12
CA ALA A 6 -2.02 -5.37 11.91
C ALA A 6 -3.21 -5.04 10.99
N GLN A 7 -2.98 -4.27 9.91
CA GLN A 7 -4.01 -3.99 8.91
C GLN A 7 -4.53 -5.27 8.24
N ILE A 8 -3.63 -6.16 7.82
CA ILE A 8 -4.02 -7.46 7.23
C ILE A 8 -4.80 -8.30 8.23
N LEU A 9 -4.30 -8.45 9.47
CA LEU A 9 -4.98 -9.23 10.50
C LEU A 9 -6.42 -8.73 10.76
N ILE A 10 -6.59 -7.42 10.92
CA ILE A 10 -7.90 -6.83 11.20
C ILE A 10 -8.85 -7.01 10.01
N ASN A 11 -8.35 -6.87 8.78
CA ASN A 11 -9.11 -7.16 7.56
C ASN A 11 -9.48 -8.64 7.42
N ASP A 12 -8.61 -9.57 7.81
CA ASP A 12 -8.88 -11.00 7.74
C ASP A 12 -9.93 -11.41 8.78
N ILE A 13 -9.84 -10.86 10.00
CA ILE A 13 -10.83 -11.08 11.05
C ILE A 13 -12.19 -10.51 10.63
N SER A 14 -12.24 -9.32 10.06
CA SER A 14 -13.51 -8.69 9.64
C SER A 14 -14.23 -9.50 8.56
N GLN A 15 -13.49 -10.11 7.63
CA GLN A 15 -14.07 -10.97 6.58
C GLN A 15 -14.49 -12.35 7.08
N THR A 16 -13.82 -12.89 8.11
CA THR A 16 -14.12 -14.23 8.65
C THR A 16 -15.28 -14.20 9.66
N SER A 17 -15.47 -13.06 10.32
CA SER A 17 -16.50 -12.86 11.32
C SER A 17 -17.91 -12.82 10.71
N LYS A 18 -18.66 -13.91 10.82
CA LYS A 18 -20.13 -13.92 10.63
C LYS A 18 -20.91 -13.60 11.91
N GLU A 19 -20.23 -13.48 13.04
CA GLU A 19 -20.81 -13.37 14.38
C GLU A 19 -20.97 -11.90 14.83
N PRO A 20 -22.09 -11.53 15.49
CA PRO A 20 -22.34 -10.17 15.97
C PRO A 20 -21.37 -9.68 17.06
N PHE A 21 -20.53 -10.56 17.61
CA PHE A 21 -19.50 -10.25 18.61
C PHE A 21 -18.19 -9.70 18.02
N CYS A 22 -17.99 -9.83 16.70
CA CYS A 22 -16.82 -9.29 16.00
C CYS A 22 -17.20 -8.07 15.15
N LYS A 23 -17.94 -7.13 15.74
CA LYS A 23 -18.19 -5.81 15.15
C LYS A 23 -16.94 -4.93 15.26
N ILE A 24 -15.96 -5.20 14.40
CA ILE A 24 -14.85 -4.27 14.17
C ILE A 24 -15.44 -2.99 13.59
N LYS A 25 -15.23 -1.89 14.29
CA LYS A 25 -15.66 -0.56 13.84
C LYS A 25 -14.64 -0.01 12.84
N ASN A 26 -15.10 0.84 11.94
CA ASN A 26 -14.27 1.64 11.05
C ASN A 26 -13.35 0.80 10.15
N ILE A 27 -13.83 -0.35 9.70
CA ILE A 27 -13.04 -1.23 8.82
C ILE A 27 -12.78 -0.56 7.46
N GLU A 28 -13.68 0.31 7.04
CA GLU A 28 -13.63 1.14 5.84
C GLU A 28 -12.53 2.22 5.88
N GLU A 29 -12.00 2.54 7.07
CA GLU A 29 -10.85 3.42 7.24
C GLU A 29 -9.52 2.72 6.96
N LEU A 30 -9.51 1.38 6.82
CA LEU A 30 -8.31 0.68 6.39
C LEU A 30 -7.90 1.13 4.98
N THR A 31 -6.62 1.49 4.85
CA THR A 31 -6.01 1.86 3.58
C THR A 31 -5.33 0.65 2.94
N ALA A 32 -4.90 0.79 1.69
CA ALA A 32 -4.02 -0.21 1.09
C ALA A 32 -2.77 -0.37 1.97
N CYS A 33 -2.45 -1.61 2.32
CA CYS A 33 -1.30 -1.88 3.16
C CYS A 33 0.00 -1.67 2.37
N ALA A 34 1.04 -1.16 3.05
CA ALA A 34 2.35 -0.85 2.46
C ALA A 34 3.11 -2.14 2.07
N ASP A 35 2.71 -2.72 0.95
CA ASP A 35 3.26 -3.92 0.34
C ASP A 35 4.48 -3.61 -0.54
N TYR A 36 5.31 -4.62 -0.83
CA TYR A 36 6.52 -4.48 -1.64
C TYR A 36 6.31 -4.89 -3.12
N LYS A 37 5.26 -5.65 -3.43
CA LYS A 37 4.89 -6.02 -4.81
C LYS A 37 4.00 -4.97 -5.47
N VAL A 38 3.13 -4.34 -4.70
CA VAL A 38 2.26 -3.26 -5.20
C VAL A 38 3.07 -2.11 -5.83
N PRO A 39 4.12 -1.54 -5.19
CA PRO A 39 4.93 -0.49 -5.82
C PRO A 39 5.55 -0.91 -7.15
N PHE A 40 5.98 -2.18 -7.27
CA PHE A 40 6.51 -2.72 -8.52
C PHE A 40 5.47 -2.65 -9.66
N VAL A 41 4.22 -3.05 -9.38
CA VAL A 41 3.14 -2.97 -10.38
C VAL A 41 2.81 -1.52 -10.71
N LEU A 42 2.70 -0.65 -9.71
CA LEU A 42 2.38 0.77 -9.91
C LEU A 42 3.47 1.47 -10.74
N ARG A 43 4.75 1.18 -10.50
CA ARG A 43 5.86 1.68 -11.31
C ARG A 43 5.76 1.18 -12.75
N ARG A 44 5.50 -0.11 -12.96
CA ARG A 44 5.36 -0.70 -14.30
C ARG A 44 4.20 -0.08 -15.10
N LEU A 45 3.14 0.35 -14.41
CA LEU A 45 2.00 1.03 -15.02
C LEU A 45 2.23 2.54 -15.23
N GLY A 46 3.39 3.08 -14.82
CA GLY A 46 3.69 4.51 -14.89
C GLY A 46 2.94 5.36 -13.88
N ILE A 47 2.36 4.75 -12.84
CA ILE A 47 1.67 5.45 -11.74
C ILE A 47 2.67 5.98 -10.72
N LEU A 48 3.71 5.20 -10.42
CA LEU A 48 4.86 5.65 -9.63
C LEU A 48 6.04 5.93 -10.54
N GLU A 49 6.65 7.10 -10.36
CA GLU A 49 7.89 7.49 -11.00
C GLU A 49 8.93 7.77 -9.92
N TYR A 50 10.12 7.21 -10.09
CA TYR A 50 11.23 7.40 -9.17
C TYR A 50 12.26 8.31 -9.83
N ASN A 51 12.95 9.10 -9.02
CA ASN A 51 14.10 9.87 -9.51
C ASN A 51 15.17 8.93 -10.12
N GLU A 52 16.11 9.50 -10.88
CA GLU A 52 17.13 8.71 -11.60
C GLU A 52 17.96 7.81 -10.68
N GLN A 53 18.31 8.28 -9.48
CA GLN A 53 19.14 7.55 -8.54
C GLN A 53 18.42 6.32 -7.98
N LEU A 54 17.17 6.50 -7.54
CA LEU A 54 16.33 5.43 -7.02
C LEU A 54 15.95 4.44 -8.12
N SER A 55 15.60 4.95 -9.31
CA SER A 55 15.37 4.11 -10.49
C SER A 55 16.57 3.22 -10.78
N HIS A 56 17.77 3.78 -10.84
CA HIS A 56 19.00 3.02 -11.07
C HIS A 56 19.20 1.91 -10.02
N LYS A 57 18.96 2.21 -8.73
CA LYS A 57 19.08 1.20 -7.67
C LYS A 57 18.11 0.04 -7.87
N ILE A 58 16.83 0.34 -8.09
CA ILE A 58 15.80 -0.68 -8.28
C ILE A 58 16.07 -1.50 -9.55
N ASP A 59 16.43 -0.85 -10.66
CA ASP A 59 16.62 -1.50 -11.97
C ASP A 59 17.84 -2.43 -11.99
N ASN A 60 18.85 -2.12 -11.18
CA ASN A 60 20.05 -2.95 -11.03
C ASN A 60 19.97 -3.94 -9.86
N ASN A 61 18.77 -4.14 -9.27
CA ASN A 61 18.56 -5.01 -8.11
C ASN A 61 19.48 -4.67 -6.92
N ILE A 62 19.82 -3.39 -6.75
CA ILE A 62 20.57 -2.90 -5.59
C ILE A 62 19.60 -2.87 -4.40
N GLU A 63 19.91 -3.64 -3.38
CA GLU A 63 19.08 -3.73 -2.18
C GLU A 63 19.01 -2.37 -1.46
N LEU A 64 17.79 -1.91 -1.20
CA LEU A 64 17.57 -0.76 -0.33
C LEU A 64 17.63 -1.23 1.12
N LYS A 65 18.38 -0.51 1.95
CA LYS A 65 18.43 -0.80 3.39
C LYS A 65 17.04 -0.68 3.98
N LYS A 66 16.64 -1.65 4.79
CA LYS A 66 15.39 -1.60 5.56
C LYS A 66 15.29 -0.28 6.35
N ASP A 67 14.12 0.34 6.31
CA ASP A 67 13.81 1.61 6.97
C ASP A 67 14.68 2.78 6.48
N SER A 68 15.30 2.68 5.29
CA SER A 68 15.92 3.84 4.62
C SER A 68 14.84 4.80 4.11
N GLU A 69 15.24 6.04 3.86
CA GLU A 69 14.35 7.05 3.28
C GLU A 69 13.74 6.57 1.96
N GLU A 70 14.55 6.05 1.04
CA GLU A 70 14.10 5.49 -0.25
C GLU A 70 13.07 4.35 -0.08
N GLU A 71 13.30 3.44 0.87
CA GLU A 71 12.37 2.33 1.15
C GLU A 71 11.05 2.84 1.72
N ILE A 72 11.12 3.81 2.62
CA ILE A 72 9.96 4.46 3.25
C ILE A 72 9.17 5.25 2.20
N GLU A 73 9.84 6.00 1.32
CA GLU A 73 9.23 6.79 0.26
C GLU A 73 8.44 5.90 -0.70
N ILE A 74 9.02 4.79 -1.16
CA ILE A 74 8.32 3.83 -2.03
C ILE A 74 7.03 3.33 -1.37
N ARG A 75 7.11 2.99 -0.08
CA ARG A 75 5.97 2.45 0.67
C ARG A 75 4.90 3.49 0.96
N ALA A 76 5.30 4.70 1.35
CA ALA A 76 4.37 5.80 1.59
C ALA A 76 3.62 6.17 0.31
N ASN A 77 4.35 6.32 -0.81
CA ASN A 77 3.75 6.62 -2.10
C ASN A 77 2.86 5.50 -2.61
N THR A 78 3.17 4.24 -2.29
CA THR A 78 2.27 3.10 -2.60
C THR A 78 0.92 3.26 -1.91
N VAL A 79 0.90 3.58 -0.61
CA VAL A 79 -0.34 3.78 0.14
C VAL A 79 -1.13 4.96 -0.46
N TRP A 80 -0.43 6.06 -0.75
CA TRP A 80 -1.07 7.26 -1.30
C TRP A 80 -1.63 7.06 -2.71
N ALA A 81 -0.88 6.42 -3.60
CA ALA A 81 -1.34 6.10 -4.95
C ALA A 81 -2.62 5.25 -4.91
N ASN A 82 -2.72 4.28 -4.00
CA ASN A 82 -3.93 3.48 -3.84
C ASN A 82 -5.12 4.30 -3.33
N GLU A 83 -4.89 5.26 -2.41
CA GLU A 83 -5.95 6.16 -1.95
C GLU A 83 -6.49 7.02 -3.10
N ILE A 84 -5.61 7.56 -3.95
CA ILE A 84 -6.02 8.29 -5.16
C ILE A 84 -6.81 7.37 -6.11
N ILE A 85 -6.36 6.13 -6.33
CA ILE A 85 -7.08 5.16 -7.17
C ILE A 85 -8.47 4.89 -6.61
N LYS A 86 -8.60 4.66 -5.30
CA LYS A 86 -9.89 4.44 -4.62
C LYS A 86 -10.84 5.62 -4.87
N GLN A 87 -10.38 6.85 -4.67
CA GLN A 87 -11.17 8.06 -4.90
C GLN A 87 -11.63 8.16 -6.36
N LYS A 88 -10.74 7.91 -7.32
CA LYS A 88 -11.06 7.93 -8.76
C LYS A 88 -12.06 6.84 -9.17
N VAL A 89 -11.98 5.66 -8.55
CA VAL A 89 -12.95 4.58 -8.76
C VAL A 89 -14.31 4.98 -8.21
N GLN A 90 -14.38 5.56 -7.01
CA GLN A 90 -15.64 6.04 -6.40
C GLN A 90 -16.27 7.18 -7.20
N GLU A 91 -15.49 8.11 -7.74
CA GLU A 91 -15.98 9.16 -8.65
C GLU A 91 -16.63 8.58 -9.91
N LYS A 92 -16.06 7.49 -10.45
CA LYS A 92 -16.51 6.85 -11.69
C LYS A 92 -17.66 5.86 -11.48
N PHE A 93 -17.73 5.25 -10.31
CA PHE A 93 -18.72 4.23 -9.92
C PHE A 93 -19.28 4.56 -8.53
N PRO A 94 -20.22 5.52 -8.43
CA PRO A 94 -20.84 5.91 -7.16
C PRO A 94 -21.74 4.83 -6.56
#